data_AF-A0A0L0VWQ2-F1
#
_entry.id   AF-A0A0L0VWQ2-F1
#
_cell.length_a   1.000
_cell.length_b   1.000
_cell.length_c   1.000
_cell.angle_alpha   90.00
_cell.angle_beta   90.00
_cell.angle_gamma   90.00
#
_symmetry.space_group_name_H-M   'P 1'
#
loop_
_entity.id
_entity.type
_entity.pdbx_description
1 polymer ?
#
loop_
_entity_poly.entity_id
_entity_poly.type
_entity_poly.pdbx_seq_one_letter_code
_entity_poly.pdbx_strand_id
1 'polypeptide(L)'
;MHANKLAHLMSNVLARLIAQLSLLGPSAPRYCQLCRNRCGPANSTPSATSKYYKRQSTAIGHCPTGLDACPISSFNTSPGYECVNTQEELEHCGGCSSTGDGVDCNTITGVESAGCSRGQCMAFACKEGFYLGPNKTCVQHM
;
A
#
# COMPACT_ATOMS: atom_id res chain seq x y z
N MET A 1 34.42 9.75 66.21
CA MET A 1 33.64 10.25 65.06
C MET A 1 34.40 9.86 63.80
N HIS A 2 34.23 8.62 63.36
CA HIS A 2 33.30 8.21 62.29
C HIS A 2 33.80 8.54 60.88
N ALA A 3 34.39 7.52 60.27
CA ALA A 3 34.12 6.98 58.93
C ALA A 3 34.34 7.82 57.67
N ASN A 4 34.93 7.14 56.68
CA ASN A 4 34.77 7.31 55.23
C ASN A 4 35.63 8.34 54.51
N LYS A 5 36.91 8.02 54.36
CA LYS A 5 37.72 8.46 53.20
C LYS A 5 38.02 7.29 52.24
N LEU A 6 37.01 6.44 52.05
CA LEU A 6 37.07 5.22 51.23
C LEU A 6 35.77 5.10 50.40
N ALA A 7 35.41 6.16 49.68
CA ALA A 7 34.23 6.17 48.80
C ALA A 7 34.30 7.15 47.60
N HIS A 8 35.49 7.70 47.27
CA HIS A 8 35.59 8.69 46.18
C HIS A 8 36.39 8.25 44.95
N LEU A 9 37.00 7.05 44.95
CA LEU A 9 37.84 6.58 43.83
C LEU A 9 37.21 5.47 42.97
N MET A 10 35.95 5.09 43.23
CA MET A 10 35.20 4.11 42.42
C MET A 10 34.02 4.75 41.67
N SER A 11 34.07 6.05 41.39
CA SER A 11 32.94 6.78 40.77
C SER A 11 33.15 7.10 39.27
N ASN A 12 34.38 7.14 38.78
CA ASN A 12 34.65 7.56 37.40
C ASN A 12 34.48 6.46 36.35
N VAL A 13 34.68 5.18 36.71
CA VAL A 13 34.46 4.05 35.78
C VAL A 13 32.97 3.77 35.63
N LEU A 14 32.21 3.82 36.74
CA LEU A 14 30.75 3.67 36.72
C LEU A 14 30.07 4.83 35.98
N ALA A 15 30.50 6.07 36.19
CA ALA A 15 29.99 7.23 35.47
C ALA A 15 30.25 7.16 33.95
N ARG A 16 31.38 6.59 33.52
CA ARG A 16 31.68 6.38 32.10
C ARG A 16 30.88 5.23 31.46
N LEU A 17 30.62 4.15 32.21
CA LEU A 17 29.71 3.09 31.74
C LEU A 17 28.24 3.57 31.65
N ILE A 18 27.80 4.41 32.58
CA ILE A 18 26.44 4.99 32.56
C ILE A 18 26.28 6.03 31.43
N ALA A 19 27.36 6.73 31.05
CA ALA A 19 27.38 7.63 29.89
C ALA A 19 27.24 6.90 28.53
N GLN A 20 27.59 5.62 28.45
CA GLN A 20 27.36 4.80 27.25
C GLN A 20 25.95 4.20 27.19
N LEU A 21 25.21 4.13 28.30
CA LEU A 21 23.83 3.65 28.37
C LEU A 21 22.75 4.77 28.40
N SER A 22 23.14 6.05 28.40
CA SER A 22 22.19 7.17 28.39
C SER A 22 21.74 7.52 26.97
N LEU A 23 20.88 6.65 26.43
CA LEU A 23 20.16 6.83 25.16
C LEU A 23 18.93 7.74 25.26
N LEU A 24 18.81 8.59 26.28
CA LEU A 24 17.67 9.53 26.40
C LEU A 24 18.11 10.89 26.96
N GLY A 25 18.63 11.74 26.05
CA GLY A 25 18.63 13.20 26.17
C GLY A 25 17.54 13.81 25.26
N PRO A 26 17.13 15.06 25.50
CA PRO A 26 15.76 15.57 25.35
C PRO A 26 15.17 15.36 23.95
N SER A 27 13.90 14.96 23.96
CA SER A 27 13.01 14.83 22.81
C SER A 27 13.12 16.01 21.83
N ALA A 28 13.94 15.86 20.80
CA ALA A 28 13.83 16.57 19.55
C ALA A 28 13.61 15.51 18.46
N PRO A 29 12.50 15.55 17.70
CA PRO A 29 12.31 14.62 16.61
C PRO A 29 13.51 14.76 15.67
N ARG A 30 14.16 13.64 15.36
CA ARG A 30 15.32 13.53 14.45
C ARG A 30 15.03 13.98 13.00
N TYR A 31 13.92 14.65 12.76
CA TYR A 31 13.53 15.20 11.48
C TYR A 31 14.29 16.51 11.14
N CYS A 32 14.79 17.26 12.13
CA CYS A 32 15.42 18.56 11.91
C CYS A 32 16.91 18.52 11.52
N GLN A 33 17.39 17.43 10.92
CA GLN A 33 18.72 17.40 10.26
C GLN A 33 18.64 17.43 8.73
N LEU A 34 17.45 17.37 8.14
CA LEU A 34 17.27 17.39 6.68
C LEU A 34 17.28 18.80 6.06
N CYS A 35 17.04 19.85 6.85
CA CYS A 35 16.94 21.23 6.34
C CYS A 35 17.78 22.20 7.17
N ARG A 36 19.05 22.41 6.78
CA ARG A 36 20.04 23.23 7.51
C ARG A 36 19.63 24.71 7.71
N ASN A 37 18.67 25.23 6.94
CA ASN A 37 18.31 26.66 6.94
C ASN A 37 16.86 26.98 7.38
N ARG A 38 16.15 26.08 8.07
CA ARG A 38 14.78 26.37 8.56
C ARG A 38 14.58 26.00 10.03
N CYS A 39 15.45 26.49 10.90
CA CYS A 39 15.21 26.51 12.34
C CYS A 39 14.78 27.91 12.76
N GLY A 40 13.47 28.15 12.84
CA GLY A 40 12.89 29.35 13.48
C GLY A 40 12.28 28.98 14.84
N PRO A 41 12.23 29.90 15.81
CA PRO A 41 11.59 29.64 17.10
C PRO A 41 10.08 29.42 16.88
N ALA A 42 9.61 28.21 17.18
CA ALA A 42 8.19 27.87 17.10
C ALA A 42 7.43 28.59 18.21
N ASN A 43 6.87 29.77 17.91
CA ASN A 43 5.83 30.34 18.75
C ASN A 43 4.49 29.69 18.36
N SER A 44 4.27 28.47 18.83
CA SER A 44 3.06 27.71 18.52
C SER A 44 2.25 27.51 19.80
N THR A 45 1.23 28.34 20.00
CA THR A 45 0.07 27.94 20.80
C THR A 45 -0.51 26.67 20.17
N PRO A 46 -0.59 25.53 20.87
CA PRO A 46 -1.21 24.35 20.30
C PRO A 46 -2.72 24.55 20.25
N SER A 47 -3.25 25.02 19.13
CA SER A 47 -4.68 24.94 18.85
C SER A 47 -5.04 23.47 18.63
N ALA A 48 -5.36 22.79 19.73
CA ALA A 48 -5.85 21.42 19.75
C ALA A 48 -7.29 21.35 19.21
N THR A 49 -7.45 21.52 17.90
CA THR A 49 -8.56 20.91 17.14
C THR A 49 -8.07 20.52 15.75
N SER A 50 -7.17 19.53 15.69
CA SER A 50 -6.97 18.82 14.42
C SER A 50 -8.26 18.05 14.12
N LYS A 51 -9.17 18.66 13.37
CA LYS A 51 -10.15 17.90 12.59
C LYS A 51 -9.30 17.12 11.59
N TYR A 52 -8.94 15.90 11.97
CA TYR A 52 -8.39 14.90 11.09
C TYR A 52 -9.53 14.56 10.12
N TYR A 53 -9.75 15.41 9.13
CA TYR A 53 -10.35 14.94 7.90
C TYR A 53 -9.38 13.85 7.45
N LYS A 54 -9.74 12.58 7.68
CA LYS A 54 -9.12 11.47 6.98
C LYS A 54 -9.19 11.89 5.52
N ARG A 55 -8.09 12.41 4.98
CA ARG A 55 -7.89 12.44 3.54
C ARG A 55 -7.92 10.97 3.21
N GLN A 56 -9.07 10.50 2.76
CA GLN A 56 -9.21 9.21 2.12
C GLN A 56 -8.29 9.32 0.92
N SER A 57 -7.06 8.89 1.16
CA SER A 57 -5.99 8.86 0.20
C SER A 57 -6.43 7.85 -0.84
N THR A 58 -7.20 8.32 -1.82
CA THR A 58 -7.26 7.75 -3.15
C THR A 58 -5.89 7.96 -3.81
N ALA A 59 -4.81 7.53 -3.14
CA ALA A 59 -3.55 7.31 -3.80
C ALA A 59 -3.80 6.07 -4.64
N ILE A 60 -4.38 6.28 -5.82
CA ILE A 60 -4.27 5.34 -6.92
C ILE A 60 -2.78 5.02 -6.97
N GLY A 61 -2.48 3.75 -6.76
CA GLY A 61 -1.11 3.28 -6.69
C GLY A 61 -0.29 3.79 -7.85
N HIS A 62 0.96 4.18 -7.61
CA HIS A 62 1.84 4.51 -8.71
C HIS A 62 2.31 3.20 -9.33
N CYS A 63 1.63 2.77 -10.39
CA CYS A 63 2.07 1.67 -11.23
C CYS A 63 3.01 2.16 -12.32
N PRO A 64 3.96 1.32 -12.78
CA PRO A 64 4.72 1.57 -13.99
C PRO A 64 3.81 1.91 -15.17
N THR A 65 4.34 2.62 -16.16
CA THR A 65 3.59 2.94 -17.38
C THR A 65 3.05 1.67 -18.04
N GLY A 66 1.76 1.69 -18.39
CA GLY A 66 1.07 0.57 -19.03
C GLY A 66 0.43 -0.43 -18.05
N LEU A 67 0.46 -0.16 -16.74
CA LEU A 67 -0.20 -0.96 -15.72
C LEU A 67 -1.21 -0.12 -14.93
N ASP A 68 -2.30 -0.74 -14.53
CA ASP A 68 -3.35 -0.16 -13.71
C ASP A 68 -3.23 -0.61 -12.25
N ALA A 69 -3.50 0.31 -11.33
CA ALA A 69 -3.47 0.04 -9.91
C ALA A 69 -4.81 -0.53 -9.42
N CYS A 70 -4.95 -1.86 -9.45
CA CYS A 70 -6.17 -2.54 -9.03
C CYS A 70 -6.20 -2.75 -7.51
N PRO A 71 -7.27 -2.28 -6.83
CA PRO A 71 -7.41 -2.47 -5.38
C PRO A 71 -7.48 -3.95 -4.99
N ILE A 72 -6.71 -4.34 -3.97
CA ILE A 72 -6.75 -5.66 -3.38
C ILE A 72 -7.73 -5.62 -2.20
N SER A 73 -8.84 -6.37 -2.27
CA SER A 73 -9.89 -6.37 -1.24
C SER A 73 -9.51 -7.12 0.06
N SER A 74 -8.37 -7.82 0.07
CA SER A 74 -8.03 -8.79 1.12
C SER A 74 -7.44 -8.22 2.41
N PHE A 75 -7.15 -6.91 2.51
CA PHE A 75 -6.48 -6.32 3.67
C PHE A 75 -7.36 -5.34 4.45
N ASN A 76 -7.76 -5.74 5.67
CA ASN A 76 -8.55 -4.93 6.61
C ASN A 76 -7.81 -3.71 7.19
N THR A 77 -6.49 -3.59 6.97
CA THR A 77 -5.62 -2.60 7.63
C THR A 77 -4.89 -1.66 6.68
N SER A 78 -4.91 -1.91 5.36
CA SER A 78 -4.49 -0.94 4.34
C SER A 78 -5.05 -1.33 2.98
N PRO A 79 -5.65 -0.39 2.21
CA PRO A 79 -6.02 -0.64 0.83
C PRO A 79 -4.74 -0.76 0.00
N GLY A 80 -4.24 -1.99 -0.14
CA GLY A 80 -3.19 -2.31 -1.09
C GLY A 80 -3.73 -2.26 -2.51
N TYR A 81 -2.83 -2.10 -3.47
CA TYR A 81 -3.13 -2.25 -4.88
C TYR A 81 -2.10 -3.20 -5.51
N GLU A 82 -2.53 -3.93 -6.52
CA GLU A 82 -1.66 -4.65 -7.44
C GLU A 82 -1.59 -3.90 -8.76
N CYS A 83 -0.46 -4.02 -9.46
CA CYS A 83 -0.28 -3.42 -10.77
C CYS A 83 -0.58 -4.48 -11.83
N VAL A 84 -1.65 -4.28 -12.58
CA VAL A 84 -2.18 -5.26 -13.54
C VAL A 84 -2.18 -4.66 -14.94
N ASN A 85 -1.79 -5.45 -15.94
CA ASN A 85 -2.00 -5.06 -17.33
C ASN A 85 -3.41 -5.47 -17.76
N THR A 86 -4.37 -4.58 -17.57
CA THR A 86 -5.79 -4.83 -17.89
C THR A 86 -6.05 -5.07 -19.38
N GLN A 87 -5.05 -4.84 -20.25
CA GLN A 87 -5.17 -5.10 -21.67
C GLN A 87 -5.01 -6.58 -22.03
N GLU A 88 -4.42 -7.39 -21.16
CA GLU A 88 -4.08 -8.79 -21.43
C GLU A 88 -4.34 -9.74 -20.25
N GLU A 89 -4.62 -9.20 -19.06
CA GLU A 89 -4.92 -10.00 -17.87
C GLU A 89 -6.39 -10.47 -17.88
N LEU A 90 -6.60 -11.72 -17.49
CA LEU A 90 -7.85 -12.46 -17.67
C LEU A 90 -8.93 -12.08 -16.64
N GLU A 91 -8.51 -11.84 -15.39
CA GLU A 91 -9.39 -11.59 -14.24
C GLU A 91 -9.75 -10.10 -14.09
N HIS A 92 -8.98 -9.21 -14.74
CA HIS A 92 -9.12 -7.76 -14.73
C HIS A 92 -9.11 -7.21 -16.17
N CYS A 93 -9.78 -7.91 -17.08
CA CYS A 93 -9.77 -7.53 -18.49
C CYS A 93 -10.57 -6.23 -18.71
N GLY A 94 -9.93 -5.24 -19.33
CA GLY A 94 -10.52 -3.93 -19.61
C GLY A 94 -10.58 -2.97 -18.42
N GLY A 95 -10.20 -3.41 -17.21
CA GLY A 95 -10.20 -2.61 -16.00
C GLY A 95 -10.15 -3.48 -14.75
N CYS A 96 -10.12 -2.87 -13.57
CA CYS A 96 -10.07 -3.63 -12.33
C CYS A 96 -11.43 -4.27 -12.02
N SER A 97 -11.51 -5.60 -12.01
CA SER A 97 -12.73 -6.33 -11.65
C SER A 97 -13.17 -6.04 -10.21
N SER A 98 -12.23 -5.78 -9.29
CA SER A 98 -12.53 -5.42 -7.90
C SER A 98 -13.27 -4.09 -7.74
N THR A 99 -13.18 -3.17 -8.72
CA THR A 99 -13.94 -1.91 -8.75
C THR A 99 -15.15 -1.99 -9.67
N GLY A 100 -15.31 -3.07 -10.43
CA GLY A 100 -16.32 -3.23 -11.47
C GLY A 100 -15.97 -2.53 -12.79
N ASP A 101 -14.75 -2.00 -12.94
CA ASP A 101 -14.30 -1.34 -14.17
C ASP A 101 -13.86 -2.34 -15.24
N GLY A 102 -13.59 -3.59 -14.87
CA GLY A 102 -13.29 -4.67 -15.81
C GLY A 102 -13.99 -5.98 -15.48
N VAL A 103 -13.67 -6.99 -16.28
CA VAL A 103 -14.37 -8.28 -16.30
C VAL A 103 -13.38 -9.41 -16.09
N ASP A 104 -13.74 -10.34 -15.21
CA ASP A 104 -13.12 -11.66 -15.17
C ASP A 104 -13.72 -12.51 -16.30
N CYS A 105 -12.91 -12.75 -17.34
CA CYS A 105 -13.35 -13.47 -18.52
C CYS A 105 -13.74 -14.94 -18.26
N ASN A 106 -13.28 -15.55 -17.15
CA ASN A 106 -13.64 -16.91 -16.76
C ASN A 106 -15.06 -17.01 -16.21
N THR A 107 -15.64 -15.89 -15.76
CA THR A 107 -17.00 -15.83 -15.22
C THR A 107 -18.08 -15.60 -16.29
N ILE A 108 -17.68 -15.37 -17.55
CA ILE A 108 -18.61 -15.14 -18.64
C ILE A 108 -19.45 -16.40 -18.90
N THR A 109 -20.77 -16.20 -19.03
CA THR A 109 -21.72 -17.30 -19.24
C THR A 109 -21.40 -18.08 -20.51
N GLY A 110 -21.40 -19.41 -20.41
CA GLY A 110 -21.14 -20.32 -21.53
C GLY A 110 -19.68 -20.45 -21.93
N VAL A 111 -18.75 -19.66 -21.36
CA VAL A 111 -17.32 -19.79 -21.62
C VAL A 111 -16.76 -21.04 -20.93
N GLU A 112 -16.00 -21.83 -21.68
CA GLU A 112 -15.15 -22.92 -21.17
C GLU A 112 -13.68 -22.48 -21.11
N SER A 113 -13.20 -21.75 -22.12
CA SER A 113 -11.89 -21.11 -22.10
C SER A 113 -11.95 -19.74 -22.78
N ALA A 114 -11.25 -18.77 -22.20
CA ALA A 114 -11.18 -17.41 -22.72
C ALA A 114 -9.77 -16.82 -22.59
N GLY A 115 -9.57 -15.69 -23.24
CA GLY A 115 -8.42 -14.81 -23.09
C GLY A 115 -8.86 -13.35 -23.02
N CYS A 116 -7.95 -12.49 -22.60
CA CYS A 116 -8.10 -11.04 -22.71
C CYS A 116 -7.19 -10.51 -23.83
N SER A 117 -7.72 -9.65 -24.68
CA SER A 117 -6.92 -8.94 -25.68
C SER A 117 -7.43 -7.53 -25.87
N ARG A 118 -6.53 -6.54 -25.73
CA ARG A 118 -6.84 -5.11 -25.89
C ARG A 118 -8.02 -4.68 -25.00
N GLY A 119 -8.06 -5.23 -23.79
CA GLY A 119 -9.12 -4.96 -22.80
C GLY A 119 -10.47 -5.58 -23.15
N GLN A 120 -10.51 -6.60 -24.01
CA GLN A 120 -11.74 -7.31 -24.38
C GLN A 120 -11.60 -8.81 -24.14
N CYS A 121 -12.61 -9.39 -23.49
CA CYS A 121 -12.71 -10.84 -23.34
C CYS A 121 -13.03 -11.51 -24.67
N MET A 122 -12.32 -12.60 -24.97
CA MET A 122 -12.50 -13.41 -26.17
C MET A 122 -12.61 -14.88 -25.75
N ALA A 123 -13.70 -15.54 -26.11
CA ALA A 123 -13.86 -16.98 -25.91
C ALA A 123 -13.07 -17.77 -26.97
N PHE A 124 -12.39 -18.82 -26.52
CA PHE A 124 -11.71 -19.80 -27.37
C PHE A 124 -12.48 -21.12 -27.44
N ALA A 125 -13.17 -21.49 -26.35
CA ALA A 125 -14.08 -22.63 -26.30
C ALA A 125 -15.33 -22.30 -25.47
N CYS A 126 -16.44 -22.94 -25.82
CA CYS A 126 -17.73 -22.77 -25.16
C CYS A 126 -18.17 -24.09 -24.54
N LYS A 127 -18.81 -23.99 -23.37
CA LYS A 127 -19.44 -25.11 -22.67
C LYS A 127 -20.51 -25.77 -23.54
N GLU A 128 -20.83 -27.02 -23.23
CA GLU A 128 -21.93 -27.75 -23.86
C GLU A 128 -23.24 -26.93 -23.82
N GLY A 129 -23.99 -26.93 -24.92
CA GLY A 129 -25.19 -26.12 -25.09
C GLY A 129 -24.92 -24.68 -25.56
N PHE A 130 -23.66 -24.30 -25.78
CA PHE A 130 -23.26 -23.04 -26.40
C PHE A 130 -22.41 -23.27 -27.65
N TYR A 131 -22.45 -22.34 -28.59
CA TYR A 131 -21.57 -22.31 -29.75
C TYR A 131 -20.75 -21.01 -29.79
N LEU A 132 -19.57 -21.09 -30.41
CA LEU A 132 -18.68 -19.94 -30.56
C LEU A 132 -19.17 -19.02 -31.69
N GLY A 133 -19.61 -17.82 -31.33
CA GLY A 133 -20.04 -16.79 -32.26
C GLY A 133 -18.86 -16.11 -33.00
N PRO A 134 -19.16 -15.35 -34.06
CA PRO A 134 -18.14 -14.68 -34.89
C PRO A 134 -17.28 -13.67 -34.09
N ASN A 135 -17.86 -13.06 -33.05
CA ASN A 135 -17.18 -12.08 -32.19
C ASN A 135 -16.45 -12.73 -31.00
N LYS A 136 -16.16 -14.03 -31.06
CA LYS A 136 -15.54 -14.78 -29.95
C LYS A 136 -16.36 -14.71 -28.67
N THR A 137 -17.69 -14.83 -28.80
CA THR A 137 -18.64 -14.87 -27.68
C THR A 137 -19.36 -16.21 -27.68
N CYS A 138 -19.62 -16.78 -26.51
CA CYS A 138 -20.43 -17.98 -26.40
C CYS A 138 -21.92 -17.62 -26.41
N VAL A 139 -22.68 -18.25 -27.29
CA VAL A 139 -24.12 -18.04 -27.48
C VAL A 139 -24.85 -19.37 -27.37
N GLN A 140 -25.96 -19.38 -26.65
CA GLN A 140 -26.67 -20.63 -26.36
C GLN A 140 -27.36 -21.17 -27.62
N HIS A 141 -27.41 -22.49 -27.77
CA HIS A 141 -28.33 -23.14 -28.70
C HIS A 141 -29.77 -22.78 -28.27
N MET A 142 -30.44 -21.94 -29.07
CA MET A 142 -31.88 -21.70 -28.93
C MET A 142 -32.67 -22.88 -29.50
#